data_AF-A0A3A1R6U4-F1
#
_entry.id   AF-A0A3A1R6U4-F1
#
_cell.length_a   1.000
_cell.length_b   1.000
_cell.length_c   1.000
_cell.angle_alpha   90.00
_cell.angle_beta   90.00
_cell.angle_gamma   90.00
#
_symmetry.space_group_name_H-M   'P 1'
#
loop_
_entity.id
_entity.type
_entity.pdbx_description
1 polymer ?
#
loop_
_entity_poly.entity_id
_entity_poly.type
_entity_poly.pdbx_seq_one_letter_code
_entity_poly.pdbx_strand_id
1 'polypeptide(L)'
;MFSKKKTEETHYCIAIFTERELINEEYDYQSNKIMDVAEEKIVMVTEMSLTDEIKEEVTNRLPGIKIDLPSYGVFKFDGKKLEEETKKMEKKFKWKKFFNNIPLDEYLIVEHEVAYDPGQICYFTTDMDSLITFLKEESHGEQAL
;
A
#
# COMPACT_ATOMS: atom_id res chain seq x y z
N MET A 1 26.88 20.81 -15.26
CA MET A 1 26.40 19.44 -14.91
C MET A 1 25.00 19.59 -14.35
N PHE A 2 23.98 19.34 -15.17
CA PHE A 2 22.60 19.31 -14.70
C PHE A 2 22.29 17.87 -14.32
N SER A 3 22.33 17.57 -13.03
CA SER A 3 21.77 16.32 -12.52
C SER A 3 20.27 16.37 -12.79
N LYS A 4 19.82 15.64 -13.82
CA LYS A 4 18.40 15.35 -14.00
C LYS A 4 17.93 14.70 -12.68
N LYS A 5 17.06 15.37 -11.93
CA LYS A 5 16.30 14.71 -10.87
C LYS A 5 15.60 13.54 -11.56
N LYS A 6 15.96 12.30 -11.22
CA LYS A 6 15.10 11.16 -11.53
C LYS A 6 13.79 11.45 -10.80
N THR A 7 12.70 11.61 -11.54
CA THR A 7 11.37 11.58 -10.94
C THR A 7 11.28 10.22 -10.24
N GLU A 8 11.18 10.20 -8.92
CA GLU A 8 10.96 8.95 -8.19
C GLU A 8 9.55 8.49 -8.54
N GLU A 9 9.43 7.37 -9.27
CA GLU A 9 8.14 6.76 -9.57
C GLU A 9 7.46 6.38 -8.25
N THR A 10 6.32 7.01 -7.98
CA THR A 10 5.53 6.70 -6.78
C THR A 10 4.78 5.40 -7.02
N HIS A 11 5.00 4.44 -6.13
CA HIS A 11 4.30 3.17 -6.11
C HIS A 11 3.27 3.15 -4.97
N TYR A 12 2.25 2.30 -5.09
CA TYR A 12 1.13 2.23 -4.17
C TYR A 12 0.84 0.79 -3.72
N CYS A 13 0.33 0.67 -2.51
CA CYS A 13 -0.31 -0.54 -2.00
C CYS A 13 -1.80 -0.25 -1.79
N ILE A 14 -2.66 -1.19 -2.17
CA ILE A 14 -4.11 -1.06 -2.04
C ILE A 14 -4.61 -2.03 -0.98
N ALA A 15 -5.37 -1.53 -0.01
CA ALA A 15 -6.10 -2.33 0.95
C ALA A 15 -7.57 -2.39 0.53
N ILE A 16 -8.14 -3.59 0.47
CA ILE A 16 -9.59 -3.80 0.34
C ILE A 16 -10.12 -4.08 1.74
N PHE A 17 -10.82 -3.10 2.30
CA PHE A 17 -11.46 -3.21 3.60
C PHE A 17 -12.87 -3.77 3.45
N THR A 18 -13.18 -4.82 4.21
CA THR A 18 -14.47 -5.50 4.18
C THR A 18 -14.84 -6.04 5.56
N GLU A 19 -16.13 -6.23 5.83
CA GLU A 19 -16.64 -6.85 7.06
C GLU A 19 -16.61 -8.38 7.01
N ARG A 20 -16.60 -8.93 5.81
CA ARG A 20 -16.57 -10.38 5.55
C ARG A 20 -15.37 -10.72 4.69
N GLU A 21 -14.86 -11.93 4.87
CA GLU A 21 -13.88 -12.51 3.96
C GLU A 21 -14.43 -12.51 2.53
N LEU A 22 -13.66 -11.98 1.59
CA LEU A 22 -14.01 -12.08 0.18
C LEU A 22 -13.80 -13.53 -0.27
N ILE A 23 -14.74 -14.05 -1.05
CA ILE A 23 -14.47 -15.32 -1.74
C ILE A 23 -13.41 -15.08 -2.82
N ASN A 24 -12.61 -16.11 -3.14
CA ASN A 24 -11.50 -15.99 -4.09
C ASN A 24 -11.91 -15.31 -5.41
N GLU A 25 -13.08 -15.64 -5.96
CA GLU A 25 -13.57 -15.03 -7.21
C GLU A 25 -13.82 -13.51 -7.09
N GLU A 26 -14.33 -13.06 -5.94
CA GLU A 26 -14.56 -11.63 -5.68
C GLU A 26 -13.25 -10.88 -5.46
N TYR A 27 -12.30 -11.50 -4.76
CA TYR A 27 -10.97 -10.96 -4.55
C TYR A 27 -10.19 -10.87 -5.87
N ASP A 28 -10.16 -11.95 -6.65
CA ASP A 28 -9.50 -12.02 -7.94
C ASP A 28 -10.08 -11.00 -8.91
N TYR A 29 -11.41 -10.85 -8.94
CA TYR A 29 -12.05 -9.85 -9.79
C TYR A 29 -11.61 -8.42 -9.43
N GLN A 30 -11.63 -8.06 -8.14
CA GLN A 30 -11.26 -6.72 -7.69
C GLN A 30 -9.76 -6.45 -7.87
N SER A 31 -8.91 -7.37 -7.44
CA SER A 31 -7.45 -7.24 -7.54
C SER A 31 -6.99 -7.13 -8.99
N ASN A 32 -7.51 -7.97 -9.90
CA ASN A 32 -7.18 -7.87 -11.33
C ASN A 32 -7.65 -6.54 -11.92
N LYS A 33 -8.88 -6.10 -11.62
CA LYS A 33 -9.39 -4.80 -12.12
C LYS A 33 -8.53 -3.62 -11.64
N ILE A 34 -7.99 -3.70 -10.44
CA ILE A 34 -7.08 -2.69 -9.87
C ILE A 34 -5.71 -2.74 -10.57
N MET A 35 -5.12 -3.94 -10.68
CA MET A 35 -3.80 -4.15 -11.28
C MET A 35 -3.77 -3.78 -12.77
N ASP A 36 -4.81 -4.13 -13.53
CA ASP A 36 -4.92 -3.83 -14.97
C ASP A 36 -4.85 -2.33 -15.30
N VAL A 37 -5.15 -1.47 -14.32
CA VAL A 37 -5.20 -0.02 -14.51
C VAL A 37 -3.84 0.66 -14.32
N ALA A 38 -2.99 0.11 -13.46
CA ALA A 38 -1.73 0.74 -13.08
C ALA A 38 -0.69 -0.29 -12.63
N GLU A 39 -0.55 -1.39 -13.38
CA GLU A 39 0.30 -2.55 -13.03
C GLU A 39 1.70 -2.16 -12.58
N GLU A 40 2.35 -1.23 -13.28
CA GLU A 40 3.72 -0.79 -12.97
C GLU A 40 3.83 0.05 -11.68
N LYS A 41 2.72 0.62 -11.18
CA LYS A 41 2.68 1.47 -9.98
C LYS A 41 2.11 0.76 -8.76
N ILE A 42 1.47 -0.38 -8.91
CA ILE A 42 0.85 -1.09 -7.78
C ILE A 42 1.79 -2.22 -7.33
N VAL A 43 2.27 -2.12 -6.10
CA VAL A 43 3.13 -3.14 -5.50
C VAL A 43 2.29 -4.33 -5.03
N MET A 44 1.14 -4.03 -4.42
CA MET A 44 0.34 -5.02 -3.73
C MET A 44 -1.12 -4.58 -3.63
N VAL A 45 -2.03 -5.55 -3.76
CA VAL A 45 -3.43 -5.43 -3.36
C VAL A 45 -3.66 -6.50 -2.29
N THR A 46 -4.31 -6.17 -1.18
CA THR A 46 -4.58 -7.14 -0.11
C THR A 46 -5.90 -6.82 0.57
N GLU A 47 -6.64 -7.87 0.92
CA GLU A 47 -7.81 -7.76 1.77
C GLU A 47 -7.38 -7.65 3.23
N MET A 48 -7.95 -6.70 3.98
CA MET A 48 -7.65 -6.56 5.41
C MET A 48 -8.81 -5.94 6.18
N SER A 49 -8.81 -6.14 7.51
CA SER A 49 -9.78 -5.49 8.40
C SER A 49 -9.42 -4.03 8.64
N LEU A 50 -10.45 -3.18 8.72
CA LEU A 50 -10.27 -1.76 9.02
C LEU A 50 -10.08 -1.54 10.54
N THR A 51 -8.83 -1.35 10.95
CA THR A 51 -8.47 -1.10 12.36
C THR A 51 -8.80 0.33 12.80
N ASP A 52 -8.91 0.56 14.11
CA ASP A 52 -9.18 1.91 14.63
C ASP A 52 -8.02 2.88 14.37
N GLU A 53 -6.78 2.39 14.34
CA GLU A 53 -5.60 3.16 13.95
C GLU A 53 -5.71 3.69 12.52
N ILE A 54 -6.12 2.84 11.56
CA ILE A 54 -6.33 3.27 10.18
C ILE A 54 -7.47 4.29 10.10
N LYS A 55 -8.58 4.08 10.84
CA LYS A 55 -9.71 5.03 10.85
C LYS A 55 -9.29 6.40 11.38
N GLU A 56 -8.52 6.42 12.46
CA GLU A 56 -8.00 7.66 13.04
C GLU A 56 -7.13 8.39 12.02
N GLU A 57 -6.20 7.67 11.37
CA GLU A 57 -5.28 8.29 10.41
C GLU A 57 -5.99 8.75 9.12
N VAL A 58 -6.99 8.00 8.63
CA VAL A 58 -7.88 8.45 7.54
C VAL A 58 -8.59 9.75 7.94
N THR A 59 -9.14 9.81 9.14
CA THR A 59 -9.86 10.99 9.63
C THR A 59 -8.94 12.21 9.75
N ASN A 60 -7.71 12.00 10.22
CA ASN A 60 -6.71 13.06 10.40
C ASN A 60 -6.16 13.58 9.06
N ARG A 61 -5.88 12.69 8.11
CA ARG A 61 -5.24 13.04 6.84
C ARG A 61 -6.21 13.43 5.74
N LEU A 62 -7.41 12.85 5.75
CA LEU A 62 -8.42 12.99 4.73
C LEU A 62 -9.72 13.51 5.37
N PRO A 63 -9.71 14.77 5.87
CA PRO A 63 -10.83 15.30 6.64
C PRO A 63 -12.10 15.36 5.79
N GLY A 64 -13.22 14.88 6.36
CA GLY A 64 -14.52 14.85 5.70
C GLY A 64 -14.78 13.61 4.83
N ILE A 65 -13.83 12.66 4.76
CA ILE A 65 -14.09 11.35 4.17
C ILE A 65 -15.05 10.55 5.05
N LYS A 66 -16.03 9.92 4.41
CA LYS A 66 -16.90 8.94 5.05
C LYS A 66 -16.21 7.57 5.03
N ILE A 67 -16.10 6.97 6.21
CA ILE A 67 -15.50 5.65 6.39
C ILE A 67 -16.64 4.62 6.48
N ASP A 68 -16.90 3.93 5.37
CA ASP A 68 -17.83 2.79 5.29
C ASP A 68 -17.12 1.55 4.73
N LEU A 69 -17.79 0.40 4.81
CA LEU A 69 -17.33 -0.87 4.24
C LEU A 69 -18.33 -1.39 3.18
N PRO A 70 -17.88 -2.06 2.12
CA PRO A 70 -16.46 -2.23 1.76
C PRO A 70 -15.85 -0.92 1.24
N SER A 71 -14.53 -0.78 1.40
CA SER A 71 -13.77 0.39 0.94
C SER A 71 -12.36 0.03 0.51
N TYR A 72 -11.72 0.97 -0.16
CA TYR A 72 -10.37 0.87 -0.67
C TYR A 72 -9.52 1.95 -0.01
N GLY A 73 -8.42 1.55 0.62
CA GLY A 73 -7.36 2.46 1.07
C GLY A 73 -6.18 2.40 0.11
N VAL A 74 -5.64 3.56 -0.26
CA VAL A 74 -4.42 3.67 -1.06
C VAL A 74 -3.30 4.21 -0.19
N PHE A 75 -2.20 3.46 -0.15
CA PHE A 75 -1.02 3.76 0.64
C PHE A 75 0.15 4.01 -0.30
N LYS A 76 0.91 5.09 -0.06
CA LYS A 76 2.17 5.30 -0.78
C LYS A 76 3.21 4.30 -0.27
N PHE A 77 3.78 3.52 -1.18
CA PHE A 77 4.80 2.56 -0.81
C PHE A 77 6.15 3.26 -0.62
N ASP A 78 6.73 3.13 0.58
CA ASP A 78 8.04 3.68 0.91
C ASP A 78 9.11 2.58 0.89
N GLY A 79 9.72 2.39 -0.29
CA GLY A 79 10.79 1.41 -0.47
C GLY A 79 12.05 1.72 0.36
N LYS A 80 12.31 2.98 0.72
CA LYS A 80 13.44 3.35 1.60
C LYS A 80 13.14 2.90 3.02
N LYS A 81 11.93 3.14 3.51
CA LYS A 81 11.46 2.64 4.81
C LYS A 81 11.51 1.11 4.85
N LEU A 82 11.11 0.40 3.79
CA LEU A 82 11.22 -1.06 3.73
C LEU A 82 12.66 -1.53 3.90
N GLU A 83 13.61 -0.91 3.19
CA GLU A 83 15.04 -1.25 3.34
C GLU A 83 15.56 -0.99 4.76
N GLU A 84 15.15 0.11 5.38
CA GLU A 84 15.54 0.47 6.75
C GLU A 84 14.97 -0.48 7.79
N GLU A 85 13.66 -0.79 7.73
CA GLU A 85 13.01 -1.71 8.66
C GLU A 85 13.51 -3.14 8.49
N THR A 86 13.77 -3.57 7.26
CA THR A 86 14.39 -4.88 6.97
C THR A 86 15.76 -4.98 7.64
N LYS A 87 16.61 -3.95 7.50
CA LYS A 87 17.93 -3.90 8.16
C LYS A 87 17.80 -3.89 9.69
N LYS A 88 16.77 -3.23 10.26
CA LYS A 88 16.53 -3.24 11.72
C LYS A 88 16.12 -4.62 12.20
N MET A 89 15.21 -5.29 11.50
CA MET A 89 14.81 -6.67 11.78
C MET A 89 16.01 -7.62 11.71
N GLU A 90 16.79 -7.58 10.63
CA GLU A 90 18.00 -8.39 10.48
C GLU A 90 19.03 -8.15 11.60
N LYS A 91 19.16 -6.90 12.07
CA LYS A 91 20.01 -6.53 13.20
C LYS A 91 19.47 -7.04 14.54
N LYS A 92 18.16 -7.22 14.69
CA LYS A 92 17.56 -7.87 15.87
C LYS A 92 17.86 -9.37 15.87
N PHE A 93 17.87 -9.98 14.68
CA PHE A 93 18.13 -11.40 14.48
C PHE A 93 19.58 -11.74 14.07
N LYS A 94 20.58 -10.92 14.42
CA LYS A 94 21.99 -11.08 13.98
C LYS A 94 22.54 -12.51 14.07
N TRP A 95 22.25 -13.21 15.17
CA TRP A 95 22.69 -14.59 15.37
C TRP A 95 22.00 -15.55 14.40
N LYS A 96 20.68 -15.41 14.18
CA LYS A 96 19.97 -16.19 13.16
C LYS A 96 20.44 -15.83 11.75
N LYS A 97 20.71 -14.55 11.46
CA LYS A 97 21.27 -14.09 10.19
C LYS A 97 22.62 -14.75 9.89
N PHE A 98 23.48 -14.85 10.90
CA PHE A 98 24.80 -15.48 10.77
C PHE A 98 24.70 -16.95 10.36
N PHE A 99 23.67 -17.66 10.83
CA PHE A 99 23.36 -19.03 10.42
C PHE A 99 22.38 -19.12 9.23
N ASN A 100 22.07 -17.99 8.57
CA ASN A 100 21.09 -17.89 7.49
C ASN A 100 19.71 -18.49 7.82
N ASN A 101 19.27 -18.33 9.07
CA ASN A 101 18.07 -18.94 9.67
C ASN A 101 17.00 -17.90 10.07
N ILE A 102 16.93 -16.74 9.40
CA ILE A 102 15.79 -15.84 9.59
C ILE A 102 14.61 -16.42 8.80
N PRO A 103 13.46 -16.72 9.44
CA PRO A 103 12.28 -17.20 8.73
C PRO A 103 11.79 -16.17 7.71
N LEU A 104 11.28 -16.64 6.57
CA LEU A 104 10.71 -15.76 5.54
C LEU A 104 9.57 -14.89 6.09
N ASP A 105 8.77 -15.44 7.00
CA ASP A 105 7.64 -14.74 7.64
C ASP A 105 8.06 -13.43 8.33
N GLU A 106 9.27 -13.34 8.87
CA GLU A 106 9.78 -12.10 9.49
C GLU A 106 9.95 -10.98 8.45
N TYR A 107 10.31 -11.32 7.21
CA TYR A 107 10.39 -10.35 6.12
C TYR A 107 9.00 -9.96 5.62
N LEU A 108 8.08 -10.93 5.53
CA LEU A 108 6.69 -10.67 5.11
C LEU A 108 5.96 -9.76 6.11
N ILE A 109 6.19 -9.93 7.41
CA ILE A 109 5.64 -9.03 8.44
C ILE A 109 6.14 -7.60 8.22
N VAL A 110 7.45 -7.42 8.02
CA VAL A 110 8.04 -6.09 7.78
C VAL A 110 7.51 -5.47 6.49
N GLU A 111 7.40 -6.26 5.41
CA GLU A 111 6.84 -5.80 4.14
C GLU A 111 5.38 -5.35 4.30
N HIS A 112 4.55 -6.14 4.98
CA HIS A 112 3.16 -5.81 5.24
C HIS A 112 3.01 -4.55 6.11
N GLU A 113 3.81 -4.41 7.19
CA GLU A 113 3.80 -3.23 8.05
C GLU A 113 4.18 -1.95 7.30
N VAL A 114 5.13 -2.03 6.36
CA VAL A 114 5.52 -0.87 5.55
C VAL A 114 4.52 -0.59 4.43
N ALA A 115 3.98 -1.64 3.79
CA ALA A 115 3.01 -1.53 2.71
C ALA A 115 1.71 -0.83 3.16
N TYR A 116 1.26 -1.14 4.38
CA TYR A 116 -0.02 -0.67 4.92
C TYR A 116 0.16 0.26 6.13
N ASP A 117 1.28 1.00 6.18
CA ASP A 117 1.51 2.04 7.19
C ASP A 117 0.39 3.09 7.11
N PRO A 118 -0.46 3.25 8.15
CA PRO A 118 -1.52 4.25 8.16
C PRO A 118 -0.99 5.65 7.83
N GLY A 119 0.24 5.96 8.29
CA GLY A 119 0.93 7.22 8.02
C GLY A 119 1.34 7.43 6.55
N GLN A 120 1.01 6.52 5.65
CA GLN A 120 1.19 6.65 4.19
C GLN A 120 -0.12 6.65 3.42
N ILE A 121 -1.28 6.59 4.10
CA ILE A 121 -2.57 6.68 3.43
C ILE A 121 -2.72 8.02 2.73
N CYS A 122 -3.12 7.97 1.45
CA CYS A 122 -3.24 9.15 0.59
C CYS A 122 -4.59 9.23 -0.11
N TYR A 123 -5.35 8.14 -0.17
CA TYR A 123 -6.69 8.12 -0.74
C TYR A 123 -7.54 7.04 -0.07
N PHE A 124 -8.84 7.29 0.04
CA PHE A 124 -9.80 6.36 0.62
C PHE A 124 -11.16 6.54 -0.06
N THR A 125 -11.78 5.44 -0.49
CA THR A 125 -13.09 5.49 -1.18
C THR A 125 -13.86 4.18 -1.02
N THR A 126 -15.18 4.23 -1.12
CA THR A 126 -16.04 3.04 -1.25
C THR A 126 -16.32 2.67 -2.71
N ASP A 127 -15.93 3.54 -3.65
CA ASP A 127 -16.24 3.42 -5.07
C ASP A 127 -15.00 3.05 -5.89
N MET A 128 -15.07 1.91 -6.58
CA MET A 128 -13.94 1.37 -7.34
C MET A 128 -13.60 2.19 -8.59
N ASP A 129 -14.58 2.85 -9.21
CA ASP A 129 -14.31 3.68 -10.39
C ASP A 129 -13.58 4.97 -9.99
N SER A 130 -13.86 5.50 -8.80
CA SER A 130 -13.13 6.61 -8.17
C SER A 130 -11.69 6.22 -7.82
N LEU A 131 -11.48 5.01 -7.28
CA LEU A 131 -10.13 4.44 -7.07
C LEU A 131 -9.34 4.37 -8.40
N ILE A 132 -9.97 3.82 -9.44
CA ILE A 132 -9.36 3.68 -10.76
C ILE A 132 -9.03 5.06 -11.35
N THR A 133 -9.90 6.04 -11.17
CA THR A 133 -9.68 7.42 -11.62
C THR A 133 -8.49 8.04 -10.91
N PHE A 134 -8.42 7.92 -9.58
CA PHE A 134 -7.26 8.37 -8.80
C PHE A 134 -5.95 7.73 -9.29
N LEU A 135 -5.93 6.41 -9.48
CA LEU A 135 -4.73 5.69 -9.94
C LEU A 135 -4.30 6.12 -11.35
N LYS A 136 -5.26 6.43 -12.24
CA LYS A 136 -4.97 6.97 -13.58
C LYS A 136 -4.46 8.40 -13.54
N GLU A 137 -5.03 9.25 -12.69
CA GLU A 137 -4.58 10.64 -12.58
C GLU A 137 -3.15 10.71 -12.02
N GLU A 138 -2.85 9.91 -11.01
CA GLU A 138 -1.49 9.76 -10.47
C GLU A 138 -0.55 9.03 -11.45
N SER A 139 -1.08 8.22 -12.38
CA SER A 139 -0.29 7.64 -13.48
C SER A 139 0.06 8.66 -14.56
N HIS A 140 -0.84 9.63 -14.82
CA HIS A 140 -0.69 10.66 -15.85
C HIS A 140 -0.19 12.03 -15.34
N GLY A 141 0.05 12.18 -14.03
CA GLY A 141 0.48 13.40 -13.35
C GLY A 141 1.88 13.95 -13.68
N GLU A 142 2.34 13.81 -14.93
CA GLU A 142 3.55 14.46 -15.46
C GLU A 142 3.30 15.19 -16.81
N GLN A 143 2.08 15.69 -17.08
CA GLN A 143 1.82 16.54 -18.27
C GLN A 143 0.93 17.79 -18.09
N ALA A 144 0.68 18.28 -16.87
CA ALA A 144 0.06 19.60 -16.71
C ALA A 144 1.12 20.69 -16.44
N LEU A 145 1.54 21.35 -17.53
CA LEU A 145 2.18 22.67 -17.56
C LEU A 145 1.21 23.77 -17.16
#